data_AF-A0A2D9C7Q6-F1
#
_entry.id   AF-A0A2D9C7Q6-F1
#
_cell.length_a   1.000
_cell.length_b   1.000
_cell.length_c   1.000
_cell.angle_alpha   90.00
_cell.angle_beta   90.00
_cell.angle_gamma   90.00
#
_symmetry.space_group_name_H-M   'P 1'
#
loop_
_entity.id
_entity.type
_entity.pdbx_description
1 polymer ?
#
loop_
_entity_poly.entity_id
_entity_poly.type
_entity_poly.pdbx_seq_one_letter_code
_entity_poly.pdbx_strand_id
1 'polypeptide(L)' 'MIWNGIKRKKVLDAGTRFRAEHSRFLTLALRSGRRYPRIPAKRVDQGGFSGLLKLDEGEKRAALWWAAALTRVKDPS' A
#
# COMPACT_ATOMS: atom_id res chain seq x y z
N MET A 1 11.18 -26.00 -22.97
CA MET A 1 11.01 -25.75 -21.52
C MET A 1 11.97 -24.63 -21.05
N ILE A 2 11.63 -23.35 -21.23
CA ILE A 2 12.49 -22.21 -20.79
C ILE A 2 11.65 -21.13 -20.06
N TRP A 3 10.33 -21.29 -19.99
CA TRP A 3 9.40 -20.24 -19.59
C TRP A 3 9.28 -20.00 -18.07
N ASN A 4 9.72 -20.94 -17.22
CA ASN A 4 9.54 -20.84 -15.77
C ASN A 4 10.68 -20.12 -15.03
N GLY A 5 11.92 -20.14 -15.55
CA GLY A 5 13.07 -19.52 -14.88
C GLY A 5 13.07 -17.99 -14.92
N ILE A 6 12.61 -17.41 -16.02
CA ILE A 6 12.62 -15.96 -16.25
C ILE A 6 11.59 -15.24 -15.37
N LYS A 7 10.39 -15.82 -15.20
CA LYS A 7 9.34 -15.27 -14.34
C LYS A 7 9.76 -15.24 -12.88
N ARG A 8 10.37 -16.32 -12.37
CA ARG A 8 10.84 -16.40 -10.98
C ARG A 8 11.91 -15.36 -10.66
N LYS A 9 12.88 -15.16 -11.57
CA LYS A 9 13.94 -14.16 -11.42
C LYS A 9 13.40 -12.73 -11.41
N LYS A 10 12.44 -12.41 -12.29
CA LYS A 10 11.74 -11.11 -12.29
C LYS A 10 10.91 -10.86 -11.01
N VAL A 11 10.24 -11.88 -10.47
CA VAL A 11 9.47 -11.75 -9.22
C VAL A 11 10.39 -11.51 -8.02
N LEU A 12 11.53 -12.20 -7.95
CA LEU A 12 12.54 -11.97 -6.90
C LEU A 12 13.15 -10.57 -6.99
N ASP A 13 13.39 -10.07 -8.21
CA ASP A 13 13.87 -8.71 -8.47
C ASP A 13 12.85 -7.64 -8.05
N ALA A 14 11.58 -7.80 -8.47
CA ALA A 14 10.49 -6.91 -8.06
C ALA A 14 10.28 -6.91 -6.54
N GLY A 15 10.34 -8.09 -5.91
CA GLY A 15 10.24 -8.23 -4.46
C GLY A 15 11.39 -7.54 -3.71
N THR A 16 12.61 -7.62 -4.26
CA THR A 16 13.79 -6.94 -3.67
C THR A 16 13.66 -5.43 -3.77
N ARG A 17 13.24 -4.92 -4.93
CA ARG A 17 12.99 -3.49 -5.14
C ARG A 17 11.88 -2.96 -4.23
N PHE A 18 10.78 -3.71 -4.08
CA PHE A 18 9.69 -3.34 -3.19
C PHE A 18 10.15 -3.27 -1.73
N ARG A 19 10.92 -4.26 -1.26
CA ARG A 19 11.48 -4.22 0.11
C ARG A 19 12.39 -3.02 0.32
N ALA A 20 13.27 -2.70 -0.63
CA ALA A 20 14.17 -1.56 -0.52
C ALA A 20 13.41 -0.22 -0.45
N GLU A 21 12.41 -0.05 -1.32
CA GLU A 21 11.56 1.15 -1.33
C GLU A 21 10.72 1.26 -0.05
N HIS A 22 10.14 0.14 0.41
CA HIS A 22 9.36 0.07 1.64
C HIS A 22 10.21 0.39 2.88
N SER A 23 11.40 -0.20 3.00
CA SER A 23 12.32 0.11 4.10
C SER A 23 12.70 1.59 4.12
N ARG A 24 13.02 2.18 2.95
CA ARG A 24 13.33 3.61 2.85
C ARG A 24 12.16 4.48 3.31
N PHE A 25 10.94 4.14 2.87
CA PHE A 25 9.72 4.83 3.31
C PHE A 25 9.54 4.75 4.82
N LEU A 26 9.64 3.55 5.41
CA LEU A 26 9.47 3.36 6.86
C LEU A 26 10.53 4.13 7.67
N THR A 27 11.79 4.12 7.25
CA THR A 27 12.86 4.88 7.92
C THR A 27 12.54 6.37 7.93
N LEU A 28 12.12 6.94 6.80
CA LEU A 28 11.72 8.34 6.74
C LEU A 28 10.47 8.62 7.58
N ALA A 29 9.51 7.70 7.57
CA ALA A 29 8.27 7.84 8.31
C ALA A 29 8.52 7.89 9.82
N LEU A 30 9.29 6.94 10.35
CA LEU A 30 9.66 6.88 11.76
C LEU A 30 10.45 8.11 12.20
N ARG A 31 11.36 8.62 11.37
CA ARG A 31 12.16 9.82 11.69
C ARG A 31 11.34 11.11 11.69
N SER A 32 10.28 11.18 10.90
CA SER A 32 9.54 12.43 10.68
C SER A 32 8.62 12.86 11.84
N GLY A 33 8.26 11.95 12.75
CA GLY A 33 7.26 12.19 13.79
C GLY A 33 5.85 12.53 13.26
N ARG A 34 5.63 12.45 11.93
CA ARG A 34 4.33 12.75 11.32
C ARG A 34 3.32 11.66 11.65
N ARG A 35 2.06 12.07 11.81
CA ARG A 35 0.95 11.13 11.96
C ARG A 35 0.61 10.52 10.59
N TYR A 36 0.96 9.25 10.40
CA TYR A 36 0.64 8.49 9.20
C TYR A 36 -0.76 7.88 9.25
N PRO A 37 -1.44 7.75 8.09
CA PRO A 37 -2.68 6.98 8.02
C PRO A 37 -2.40 5.52 8.39
N ARG A 38 -3.21 4.98 9.30
CA ARG A 38 -3.12 3.58 9.73
C ARG A 38 -4.04 2.72 8.88
N ILE A 39 -3.60 1.50 8.56
CA ILE A 39 -4.47 0.49 7.98
C ILE A 39 -5.58 0.20 9.01
N PRO A 40 -6.86 0.26 8.63
CA PRO A 40 -7.96 -0.11 9.51
C PRO A 40 -7.78 -1.52 10.07
N ALA A 41 -7.85 -1.66 11.39
CA ALA A 41 -7.90 -2.96 12.06
C ALA A 41 -9.31 -3.56 12.13
N LYS A 42 -10.33 -2.76 11.74
CA LYS A 42 -11.74 -3.17 11.69
C LYS A 42 -12.20 -3.16 10.23
N ARG A 43 -13.21 -3.98 9.94
CA ARG A 43 -13.91 -3.94 8.65
C ARG A 43 -14.52 -2.56 8.41
N VAL A 44 -14.71 -2.21 7.14
CA VAL A 44 -15.24 -0.90 6.72
C VAL A 44 -16.66 -0.69 7.25
N ASP A 45 -17.51 -1.71 7.15
CA ASP A 45 -18.87 -1.74 7.68
C ASP A 45 -18.95 -1.60 9.21
N GLN A 46 -17.84 -1.87 9.92
CA GLN A 46 -17.68 -1.68 11.37
C GLN A 46 -16.94 -0.38 11.72
N GLY A 47 -16.81 0.55 10.78
CA GLY A 47 -16.19 1.85 10.99
C GLY A 47 -14.66 1.83 10.96
N GLY A 48 -14.04 0.91 10.23
CA GLY A 48 -12.58 0.81 10.09
C GLY A 48 -11.89 2.11 9.63
N PHE A 49 -12.55 2.90 8.79
CA PHE A 49 -12.04 4.20 8.33
C PHE A 49 -12.48 5.40 9.18
N SER A 50 -13.26 5.20 10.25
CA SER A 50 -13.80 6.30 11.07
C SER A 50 -12.72 7.25 11.60
N GLY A 51 -11.54 6.74 11.95
CA GLY A 51 -10.41 7.56 12.38
C GLY A 51 -9.78 8.38 11.25
N LEU A 52 -9.79 7.88 10.01
CA LEU A 52 -9.31 8.59 8.83
C LEU A 52 -10.32 9.66 8.40
N LEU A 53 -11.61 9.34 8.43
CA LEU A 53 -12.71 10.24 8.07
C LEU A 53 -12.85 11.44 9.01
N LYS A 54 -12.37 11.32 10.25
CA LYS A 54 -12.32 12.43 11.22
C LYS A 54 -11.20 13.46 10.95
N LEU A 55 -10.28 13.17 10.02
CA LEU A 55 -9.23 14.11 9.65
C LEU A 55 -9.77 15.12 8.64
N ASP A 56 -9.20 16.32 8.65
CA ASP A 56 -9.40 17.26 7.55
C ASP A 56 -8.93 16.63 6.23
N GLU A 57 -9.76 16.76 5.19
CA GLU A 57 -9.68 16.03 3.90
C GLU A 57 -9.70 14.48 4.00
N GLY A 58 -10.19 13.89 5.10
CA GLY A 58 -10.19 12.43 5.33
C GLY A 58 -10.86 11.61 4.24
N GLU A 59 -12.01 12.07 3.74
CA GLU A 59 -12.74 11.44 2.63
C GLU A 59 -11.94 11.43 1.33
N LYS A 60 -11.36 12.57 0.97
CA LYS A 60 -10.52 12.72 -0.23
C LYS A 60 -9.30 11.81 -0.16
N ARG A 61 -8.68 11.67 1.02
CA ARG A 61 -7.57 10.73 1.27
C ARG A 61 -8.00 9.27 1.13
N ALA A 62 -9.16 8.91 1.65
CA ALA A 62 -9.71 7.56 1.50
C ALA A 62 -9.98 7.22 0.02
N ALA A 63 -10.58 8.14 -0.73
CA ALA A 63 -10.84 7.98 -2.16
C ALA A 63 -9.55 7.81 -2.97
N LEU A 64 -8.54 8.65 -2.70
CA LEU A 64 -7.22 8.55 -3.35
C LEU A 64 -6.53 7.21 -3.05
N TRP A 65 -6.61 6.75 -1.80
CA TRP A 65 -6.05 5.46 -1.40
C TRP A 65 -6.70 4.31 -2.17
N TRP A 66 -8.03 4.30 -2.26
CA TRP A 66 -8.77 3.27 -3.00
C TRP A 66 -8.49 3.30 -4.51
N ALA A 67 -8.49 4.49 -5.12
CA ALA A 67 -8.14 4.64 -6.53
C ALA A 67 -6.74 4.09 -6.81
N ALA A 68 -5.77 4.40 -5.95
CA ALA A 68 -4.40 3.94 -6.09
C ALA A 68 -4.24 2.42 -5.84
N ALA A 69 -5.01 1.86 -4.91
CA ALA A 69 -4.99 0.42 -4.61
C ALA A 69 -5.58 -0.38 -5.78
N LEU A 70 -6.75 0.02 -6.28
CA LEU A 70 -7.46 -0.68 -7.36
C LEU A 70 -6.77 -0.51 -8.71
N THR A 71 -6.14 0.64 -8.99
CA THR A 71 -5.36 0.83 -10.23
C THR A 71 -4.14 -0.10 -10.30
N ARG A 72 -3.61 -0.53 -9.16
CA ARG A 72 -2.44 -1.42 -9.08
C ARG A 72 -2.79 -2.90 -9.13
N VAL A 73 -4.03 -3.28 -8.83
CA VAL A 73 -4.52 -4.65 -9.00
C VAL A 73 -5.05 -4.76 -10.43
N LYS A 74 -4.17 -5.07 -11.38
CA LYS A 74 -4.62 -5.68 -12.64
C LYS A 74 -4.91 -7.14 -12.34
N ASP A 75 -6.18 -7.52 -12.35
CA ASP A 75 -6.55 -8.93 -12.35
C ASP A 75 -5.92 -9.60 -13.58
N PRO A 76 -5.25 -10.76 -13.42
CA PRO A 76 -4.89 -11.58 -14.54
C PRO A 76 -6.17 -12.21 -15.08
N SER A 77 -6.71 -11.63 -16.15
CA SER A 77 -7.67 -12.29 -17.06
C SER A 77 -7.09 -13.56 -17.66
#